data_AF-A0A1A9RYE6-F1
#
_entry.id   AF-A0A1A9RYE6-F1
#
_cell.length_a   1.000
_cell.length_b   1.000
_cell.length_c   1.000
_cell.angle_alpha   90.00
_cell.angle_beta   90.00
_cell.angle_gamma   90.00
#
_symmetry.space_group_name_H-M   'P 1'
#
loop_
_entity.id
_entity.type
_entity.pdbx_description
1 polymer ?
#
loop_
_entity_poly.entity_id
_entity_poly.type
_entity_poly.pdbx_seq_one_letter_code
_entity_poly.pdbx_strand_id
1 'polypeptide(L)'
;MKALMKPALAILIAAALAGCGKEDTKPAVTLSCEAPEALEQLKAQIQATAFPPADHELPTPQAGAAEIQAALEQLGFEITDIRTTQAASEGSKQLACEATLRFAPKADAQARLKQSISDYMEINESDGIEYNEMMTAGDPTLKPDGQGGYIRPLSYSVSQTDSGDKLVINVDSKAASSGLQPPLAFYLAAPDLAKQVAEIRQQTAAEETRQQELSALDQTRLQARIELLRTENKQAHDNLNKAWQALPAAAQASLRDAQNQWNRVRASQCAYQSKADATDPLEQEALRIECDTREVQQRIPNLKQEAEDYTGNQLAEATQRAQAAQQELRNVWQSVPADVKDIIGQDYQSWSASSAAKCAQAGQQAGGGNSGQLARLECTAAEARSKARELRGYVSQ
;
A
#
# COMPACT_ATOMS: atom_id res chain seq x y z
N MET A 1 -41.52 -34.65 -66.16
CA MET A 1 -42.81 -35.01 -66.76
C MET A 1 -43.67 -35.69 -65.71
N LYS A 2 -44.92 -35.19 -65.54
CA LYS A 2 -46.10 -35.83 -64.94
C LYS A 2 -46.05 -36.02 -63.40
N ALA A 3 -46.90 -35.38 -62.57
CA ALA A 3 -48.38 -35.36 -62.53
C ALA A 3 -48.91 -36.80 -62.30
N LEU A 4 -49.92 -37.12 -61.51
CA LEU A 4 -50.91 -36.46 -60.67
C LEU A 4 -51.71 -37.65 -60.04
N MET A 5 -52.66 -37.35 -59.14
CA MET A 5 -53.90 -38.14 -58.87
C MET A 5 -53.92 -39.33 -57.88
N LYS A 6 -54.66 -39.09 -56.77
CA LYS A 6 -55.59 -40.03 -56.10
C LYS A 6 -56.79 -40.34 -57.02
N PRO A 7 -57.59 -41.41 -56.79
CA PRO A 7 -58.79 -41.34 -55.92
C PRO A 7 -59.04 -42.66 -55.11
N ALA A 8 -59.51 -42.61 -53.87
CA ALA A 8 -60.91 -42.59 -53.36
C ALA A 8 -61.64 -43.95 -53.31
N LEU A 9 -62.22 -44.19 -52.12
CA LEU A 9 -63.41 -44.98 -51.76
C LEU A 9 -63.40 -46.53 -51.81
N ALA A 10 -63.59 -47.14 -50.63
CA ALA A 10 -64.55 -48.24 -50.45
C ALA A 10 -65.02 -48.30 -48.97
N ILE A 11 -66.34 -48.19 -48.80
CA ILE A 11 -67.12 -48.30 -47.56
C ILE A 11 -67.75 -49.70 -47.51
N LEU A 12 -67.78 -50.35 -46.35
CA LEU A 12 -68.64 -51.49 -45.96
C LEU A 12 -68.85 -51.41 -44.43
N ILE A 13 -69.94 -50.81 -43.95
CA ILE A 13 -71.23 -51.40 -43.51
C ILE A 13 -71.10 -52.40 -42.35
N ALA A 14 -71.64 -52.05 -41.18
CA ALA A 14 -72.72 -52.79 -40.50
C ALA A 14 -73.21 -52.06 -39.25
N ALA A 15 -74.54 -51.90 -39.15
CA ALA A 15 -75.28 -51.28 -38.07
C ALA A 15 -75.80 -52.31 -37.07
N ALA A 16 -75.96 -51.94 -35.79
CA ALA A 16 -77.08 -52.36 -34.93
C ALA A 16 -77.13 -51.59 -33.59
N LEU A 17 -78.11 -50.69 -33.53
CA LEU A 17 -78.98 -50.23 -32.42
C LEU A 17 -78.83 -50.82 -31.00
N ALA A 18 -78.63 -49.92 -30.01
CA ALA A 18 -79.28 -49.83 -28.70
C ALA A 18 -78.85 -48.46 -28.11
N GLY A 19 -79.71 -47.52 -27.74
CA GLY A 19 -80.71 -47.58 -26.67
C GLY A 19 -80.26 -46.68 -25.51
N CYS A 20 -80.93 -45.54 -25.34
CA CYS A 20 -81.02 -44.68 -24.15
C CYS A 20 -79.74 -44.22 -23.42
N GLY A 21 -79.45 -42.93 -23.57
CA GLY A 21 -79.52 -41.98 -22.45
C GLY A 21 -78.71 -42.33 -21.20
N LYS A 22 -77.44 -41.97 -21.25
CA LYS A 22 -76.72 -41.32 -20.14
C LYS A 22 -75.65 -40.46 -20.79
N GLU A 23 -75.99 -39.19 -21.03
CA GLU A 23 -74.94 -38.18 -20.85
C GLU A 23 -74.48 -38.38 -19.42
N ASP A 24 -73.32 -39.04 -19.25
CA ASP A 24 -72.51 -38.84 -18.07
C ASP A 24 -72.23 -37.35 -18.04
N THR A 25 -73.14 -36.62 -17.42
CA THR A 25 -73.00 -35.20 -17.11
C THR A 25 -71.82 -35.19 -16.16
N LYS A 26 -70.62 -35.00 -16.73
CA LYS A 26 -69.45 -34.62 -15.95
C LYS A 26 -69.93 -33.53 -15.00
N PRO A 27 -69.71 -33.66 -13.69
CA PRO A 27 -70.19 -32.67 -12.74
C PRO A 27 -69.71 -31.31 -13.23
N ALA A 28 -70.67 -30.39 -13.45
CA ALA A 28 -70.36 -29.04 -13.88
C ALA A 28 -69.38 -28.44 -12.85
N VAL A 29 -68.29 -27.87 -13.33
CA VAL A 29 -67.26 -27.33 -12.44
C VAL A 29 -67.84 -26.12 -11.72
N THR A 30 -67.93 -26.19 -10.39
CA THR A 30 -68.52 -25.12 -9.58
C THR A 30 -67.70 -23.85 -9.71
N LEU A 31 -68.33 -22.76 -10.15
CA LEU A 31 -67.69 -21.44 -10.22
C LEU A 31 -67.40 -20.93 -8.80
N SER A 32 -66.13 -20.95 -8.40
CA SER A 32 -65.68 -20.51 -7.07
C SER A 32 -64.29 -19.87 -7.13
N CYS A 33 -64.08 -18.80 -6.36
CA CYS A 33 -62.75 -18.22 -6.15
C CYS A 33 -61.78 -19.19 -5.45
N GLU A 34 -62.29 -20.19 -4.73
CA GLU A 34 -61.51 -21.17 -3.96
C GLU A 34 -61.41 -22.54 -4.65
N ALA A 35 -61.85 -22.66 -5.91
CA ALA A 35 -61.78 -23.94 -6.62
C ALA A 35 -60.30 -24.43 -6.72
N PRO A 36 -59.99 -25.68 -6.37
CA PRO A 36 -58.61 -26.18 -6.38
C PRO A 36 -57.91 -26.00 -7.73
N GLU A 37 -58.58 -26.34 -8.84
CA GLU A 37 -58.05 -26.14 -10.19
C GLU A 37 -57.84 -24.66 -10.56
N ALA A 38 -58.61 -23.74 -9.98
CA ALA A 38 -58.44 -22.30 -10.15
C ALA A 38 -57.19 -21.81 -9.41
N LEU A 39 -56.97 -22.28 -8.18
CA LEU A 39 -55.81 -21.92 -7.38
C LEU A 39 -54.51 -22.51 -7.95
N GLU A 40 -54.55 -23.72 -8.50
CA GLU A 40 -53.40 -24.30 -9.21
C GLU A 40 -53.03 -23.49 -10.47
N GLN A 41 -54.03 -23.11 -11.29
CA GLN A 41 -53.81 -22.25 -12.45
C GLN A 41 -53.27 -20.87 -12.05
N LEU A 42 -53.83 -20.26 -10.99
CA LEU A 42 -53.38 -18.97 -10.48
C LEU A 42 -51.92 -19.02 -10.03
N LYS A 43 -51.54 -20.03 -9.25
CA LYS A 43 -50.15 -20.26 -8.84
C LYS A 43 -49.25 -20.45 -10.07
N ALA A 44 -49.62 -21.32 -11.00
CA ALA A 44 -48.82 -21.58 -12.21
C ALA A 44 -48.60 -20.31 -13.05
N GLN A 45 -49.63 -19.47 -13.23
CA GLN A 45 -49.51 -18.21 -13.96
C GLN A 45 -48.54 -17.21 -13.28
N ILE A 46 -48.61 -17.07 -11.96
CA ILE A 46 -47.71 -16.19 -11.18
C ILE A 46 -46.27 -16.73 -11.21
N GLN A 47 -46.09 -18.04 -11.07
CA GLN A 47 -44.78 -18.68 -11.09
C GLN A 47 -44.09 -18.55 -12.46
N ALA A 48 -44.86 -18.69 -13.54
CA ALA A 48 -44.35 -18.55 -14.91
C ALA A 48 -43.80 -17.14 -15.22
N THR A 49 -44.22 -16.11 -14.46
CA THR A 49 -43.76 -14.73 -14.61
C THR A 49 -42.87 -14.24 -13.47
N ALA A 50 -42.50 -15.12 -12.52
CA ALA A 50 -41.64 -14.77 -11.38
C ALA A 50 -40.19 -14.44 -11.77
N PHE A 51 -39.78 -14.80 -12.99
CA PHE A 51 -38.50 -14.40 -13.58
C PHE A 51 -38.72 -13.76 -14.96
N PRO A 52 -38.87 -12.43 -15.06
CA PRO A 52 -38.74 -11.71 -16.32
C PRO A 52 -37.27 -11.63 -16.78
N PRO A 53 -36.98 -11.20 -18.03
CA PRO A 53 -35.62 -10.91 -18.46
C PRO A 53 -34.95 -9.88 -17.53
N ALA A 54 -33.65 -10.10 -17.27
CA ALA A 54 -32.86 -9.49 -16.22
C ALA A 54 -32.98 -7.95 -16.11
N ASP A 55 -33.34 -7.48 -14.91
CA ASP A 55 -33.05 -6.11 -14.45
C ASP A 55 -31.65 -6.07 -13.82
N HIS A 56 -30.90 -4.99 -14.05
CA HIS A 56 -29.49 -4.85 -13.69
C HIS A 56 -29.19 -4.74 -12.18
N GLU A 57 -30.21 -4.74 -11.33
CA GLU A 57 -30.09 -4.46 -9.87
C GLU A 57 -30.18 -5.71 -8.99
N LEU A 58 -30.40 -6.90 -9.57
CA LEU A 58 -30.49 -8.18 -8.84
C LEU A 58 -29.50 -9.21 -9.39
N PRO A 59 -29.08 -10.19 -8.57
CA PRO A 59 -28.35 -11.35 -9.07
C PRO A 59 -29.14 -12.04 -10.18
N THR A 60 -28.46 -12.48 -11.24
CA THR A 60 -29.07 -13.21 -12.36
C THR A 60 -28.70 -14.69 -12.30
N PRO A 61 -29.39 -15.51 -11.46
CA PRO A 61 -29.09 -16.93 -11.35
C PRO A 61 -29.45 -17.67 -12.65
N GLN A 62 -28.62 -18.65 -13.01
CA GLN A 62 -28.98 -19.61 -14.06
C GLN A 62 -29.79 -20.73 -13.42
N ALA A 63 -31.12 -20.63 -13.49
CA ALA A 63 -32.02 -21.63 -12.90
C ALA A 63 -33.08 -22.12 -13.88
N GLY A 64 -33.31 -23.43 -13.90
CA GLY A 64 -34.40 -24.07 -14.64
C GLY A 64 -35.75 -23.97 -13.91
N ALA A 65 -36.84 -24.25 -14.62
CA ALA A 65 -38.21 -24.17 -14.06
C ALA A 65 -38.41 -25.02 -12.79
N ALA A 66 -37.80 -26.21 -12.72
CA ALA A 66 -37.88 -27.09 -11.55
C ALA A 66 -37.17 -26.51 -10.32
N GLU A 67 -36.04 -25.82 -10.51
CA GLU A 67 -35.28 -25.18 -9.44
C GLU A 67 -36.01 -23.94 -8.90
N ILE A 68 -36.65 -23.18 -9.79
CA ILE A 68 -37.52 -22.06 -9.43
C ILE A 68 -38.69 -22.55 -8.59
N GLN A 69 -39.34 -23.65 -9.00
CA GLN A 69 -40.45 -24.22 -8.24
C GLN A 69 -40.01 -24.72 -6.86
N ALA A 70 -38.89 -25.44 -6.78
CA ALA A 70 -38.32 -25.87 -5.52
C ALA A 70 -37.93 -24.69 -4.61
N ALA A 71 -37.42 -23.60 -5.18
CA ALA A 71 -37.11 -22.39 -4.43
C ALA A 71 -38.38 -21.76 -3.83
N LEU A 72 -39.44 -21.61 -4.63
CA LEU A 72 -40.73 -21.07 -4.17
C LEU A 72 -41.32 -21.87 -3.00
N GLU A 73 -41.16 -23.20 -2.99
CA GLU A 73 -41.57 -24.07 -1.88
C GLU A 73 -40.76 -23.84 -0.60
N GLN A 74 -39.46 -23.56 -0.72
CA GLN A 74 -38.59 -23.24 0.42
C GLN A 74 -38.87 -21.84 0.95
N LEU A 75 -39.28 -20.94 0.07
CA LEU A 75 -39.65 -19.58 0.35
C LEU A 75 -41.07 -19.43 0.92
N GLY A 76 -41.83 -20.52 1.02
CA GLY A 76 -43.17 -20.54 1.62
C GLY A 76 -44.17 -19.66 0.88
N PHE A 77 -44.21 -19.79 -0.45
CA PHE A 77 -45.17 -19.10 -1.29
C PHE A 77 -46.58 -19.67 -1.11
N GLU A 78 -47.51 -18.83 -0.65
CA GLU A 78 -48.89 -19.21 -0.36
C GLU A 78 -49.89 -18.15 -0.85
N ILE A 79 -51.10 -18.58 -1.21
CA ILE A 79 -52.23 -17.71 -1.50
C ILE A 79 -53.26 -17.99 -0.40
N THR A 80 -53.58 -16.94 0.35
CA THR A 80 -54.40 -16.99 1.58
C THR A 80 -55.49 -15.91 1.53
N ASP A 81 -56.37 -15.86 2.51
CA ASP A 81 -57.43 -14.83 2.64
C ASP A 81 -58.29 -14.62 1.38
N ILE A 82 -58.64 -15.71 0.69
CA ILE A 82 -59.40 -15.66 -0.56
C ILE A 82 -60.83 -15.17 -0.27
N ARG A 83 -61.29 -14.17 -1.02
CA ARG A 83 -62.65 -13.64 -0.92
C ARG A 83 -63.22 -13.28 -2.29
N THR A 84 -64.54 -13.45 -2.42
CA THR A 84 -65.29 -12.98 -3.59
C THR A 84 -65.70 -11.52 -3.34
N THR A 85 -65.30 -10.60 -4.22
CA THR A 85 -65.60 -9.16 -4.08
C THR A 85 -66.79 -8.71 -4.93
N GLN A 86 -67.10 -9.46 -5.98
CA GLN A 86 -68.31 -9.28 -6.77
C GLN A 86 -68.95 -10.64 -7.04
N ALA A 87 -70.15 -10.84 -6.49
CA ALA A 87 -70.91 -12.07 -6.69
C ALA A 87 -71.37 -12.17 -8.16
N ALA A 88 -71.40 -13.40 -8.69
CA ALA A 88 -72.03 -13.67 -9.97
C ALA A 88 -73.49 -13.21 -9.91
N SER A 89 -73.88 -12.21 -10.71
CA SER A 89 -75.30 -11.96 -10.99
C SER A 89 -75.90 -13.19 -11.67
N GLU A 90 -77.23 -13.37 -11.60
CA GLU A 90 -77.91 -14.47 -12.32
C GLU A 90 -77.49 -14.46 -13.81
N GLY A 91 -76.81 -15.53 -14.24
CA GLY A 91 -76.25 -15.67 -15.60
C GLY A 91 -74.79 -15.23 -15.79
N SER A 92 -74.13 -14.67 -14.76
CA SER A 92 -72.70 -14.36 -14.82
C SER A 92 -71.86 -15.63 -14.79
N LYS A 93 -70.99 -15.78 -15.79
CA LYS A 93 -69.97 -16.84 -15.86
C LYS A 93 -68.62 -16.41 -15.27
N GLN A 94 -68.58 -15.28 -14.55
CA GLN A 94 -67.34 -14.69 -14.02
C GLN A 94 -67.50 -14.20 -12.58
N LEU A 95 -66.45 -14.41 -11.76
CA LEU A 95 -66.30 -13.89 -10.41
C LEU A 95 -65.07 -12.97 -10.34
N ALA A 96 -65.19 -11.88 -9.57
CA ALA A 96 -64.05 -11.08 -9.14
C ALA A 96 -63.60 -11.53 -7.74
N CYS A 97 -62.30 -11.78 -7.59
CA CYS A 97 -61.71 -12.36 -6.40
C CYS A 97 -60.55 -11.49 -5.90
N GLU A 98 -60.39 -11.45 -4.59
CA GLU A 98 -59.20 -10.91 -3.93
C GLU A 98 -58.60 -11.98 -3.02
N ALA A 99 -57.28 -11.96 -2.86
CA ALA A 99 -56.53 -12.82 -1.97
C ALA A 99 -55.30 -12.09 -1.42
N THR A 100 -54.67 -12.69 -0.43
CA THR A 100 -53.35 -12.29 0.08
C THR A 100 -52.30 -13.26 -0.45
N LEU A 101 -51.34 -12.74 -1.21
CA LEU A 101 -50.12 -13.48 -1.53
C LEU A 101 -49.19 -13.35 -0.31
N ARG A 102 -48.83 -14.48 0.27
CA ARG A 102 -47.91 -14.57 1.40
C ARG A 102 -46.62 -15.27 0.98
N PHE A 103 -45.52 -14.77 1.50
CA PHE A 103 -44.19 -15.30 1.33
C PHE A 103 -43.58 -15.47 2.72
N ALA A 104 -43.43 -16.72 3.19
CA ALA A 104 -42.92 -17.02 4.52
C ALA A 104 -41.75 -18.02 4.42
N PRO A 105 -40.51 -17.54 4.24
CA PRO A 105 -39.36 -18.42 4.08
C PRO A 105 -39.21 -19.37 5.26
N LYS A 106 -38.96 -20.65 4.95
CA LYS A 106 -38.53 -21.60 5.97
C LYS A 106 -37.22 -21.14 6.59
N ALA A 107 -36.92 -21.57 7.82
CA ALA A 107 -35.75 -21.10 8.58
C ALA A 107 -34.43 -21.20 7.77
N ASP A 108 -34.18 -22.35 7.13
CA ASP A 108 -32.99 -22.55 6.31
C ASP A 108 -32.97 -21.64 5.08
N ALA A 109 -34.14 -21.40 4.47
CA ALA A 109 -34.26 -20.51 3.33
C ALA A 109 -34.04 -19.04 3.72
N GLN A 110 -34.54 -18.64 4.88
CA GLN A 110 -34.29 -17.32 5.45
C GLN A 110 -32.80 -17.11 5.74
N ALA A 111 -32.12 -18.11 6.33
CA ALA A 111 -30.69 -18.05 6.58
C ALA A 111 -29.89 -17.92 5.26
N ARG A 112 -30.26 -18.72 4.25
CA ARG A 112 -29.65 -18.66 2.92
C ARG A 112 -29.83 -17.31 2.24
N LEU A 113 -31.03 -16.72 2.31
CA LEU A 113 -31.29 -15.37 1.77
C LEU A 113 -30.44 -14.30 2.45
N LYS A 114 -30.36 -14.33 3.79
CA LYS A 114 -29.52 -13.39 4.55
C LYS A 114 -28.05 -13.50 4.13
N GLN A 115 -27.55 -14.73 3.99
CA GLN A 115 -26.18 -14.96 3.56
C GLN A 115 -25.95 -14.49 2.13
N SER A 116 -26.82 -14.81 1.18
CA SER A 116 -26.61 -14.42 -0.22
C SER A 116 -26.73 -12.92 -0.46
N ILE A 117 -27.59 -12.21 0.28
CA ILE A 117 -27.62 -10.75 0.27
C ILE A 117 -26.29 -10.19 0.83
N SER A 118 -25.79 -10.75 1.93
CA SER A 118 -24.48 -10.36 2.49
C SER A 118 -23.34 -10.61 1.49
N ASP A 119 -23.32 -11.77 0.83
CA ASP A 119 -22.29 -12.12 -0.14
C ASP A 119 -22.35 -11.20 -1.36
N TYR A 120 -23.56 -10.87 -1.84
CA TYR A 120 -23.76 -9.93 -2.93
C TYR A 120 -23.26 -8.52 -2.58
N MET A 121 -23.51 -8.05 -1.35
CA MET A 121 -23.00 -6.75 -0.89
C MET A 121 -21.47 -6.74 -0.82
N GLU A 122 -20.85 -7.81 -0.32
CA GLU A 122 -19.38 -7.94 -0.28
C GLU A 122 -18.77 -7.93 -1.68
N ILE A 123 -19.37 -8.65 -2.63
CA ILE A 123 -18.91 -8.68 -4.04
C ILE A 123 -19.02 -7.30 -4.70
N ASN A 124 -20.06 -6.54 -4.39
CA ASN A 124 -20.34 -5.25 -5.02
C ASN A 124 -19.89 -4.03 -4.20
N GLU A 125 -19.13 -4.24 -3.12
CA GLU A 125 -18.66 -3.18 -2.20
C GLU A 125 -19.78 -2.22 -1.76
N SER A 126 -21.00 -2.74 -1.59
CA SER A 126 -22.20 -1.98 -1.26
C SER A 126 -22.46 -2.03 0.24
N ASP A 127 -22.27 -0.89 0.92
CA ASP A 127 -22.56 -0.77 2.35
C ASP A 127 -23.97 -0.23 2.59
N GLY A 128 -24.64 -0.76 3.63
CA GLY A 128 -25.78 -0.10 4.28
C GLY A 128 -27.19 -0.44 3.76
N ILE A 129 -27.35 -1.40 2.85
CA ILE A 129 -28.70 -1.86 2.44
C ILE A 129 -29.19 -2.95 3.41
N GLU A 130 -30.34 -2.71 4.04
CA GLU A 130 -30.88 -3.68 4.99
C GLU A 130 -31.55 -4.88 4.28
N TYR A 131 -31.56 -6.04 4.94
CA TYR A 131 -32.20 -7.27 4.44
C TYR A 131 -33.64 -7.02 3.97
N ASN A 132 -34.46 -6.29 4.74
CA ASN A 132 -35.85 -6.04 4.38
C ASN A 132 -35.99 -5.08 3.18
N GLU A 133 -35.06 -4.13 3.04
CA GLU A 133 -35.01 -3.20 1.91
C GLU A 133 -34.70 -3.96 0.62
N MET A 134 -33.71 -4.86 0.66
CA MET A 134 -33.37 -5.73 -0.47
C MET A 134 -34.53 -6.68 -0.85
N MET A 135 -35.24 -7.21 0.15
CA MET A 135 -36.33 -8.17 -0.03
C MET A 135 -37.61 -7.55 -0.58
N THR A 136 -37.79 -6.24 -0.45
CA THR A 136 -38.95 -5.47 -0.95
C THR A 136 -38.59 -4.55 -2.11
N ALA A 137 -37.33 -4.56 -2.54
CA ALA A 137 -36.84 -3.76 -3.66
C ALA A 137 -37.70 -4.00 -4.91
N GLY A 138 -38.21 -2.90 -5.49
CA GLY A 138 -39.03 -2.95 -6.71
C GLY A 138 -40.52 -3.24 -6.49
N ASP A 139 -41.00 -3.48 -5.26
CA ASP A 139 -42.44 -3.69 -5.00
C ASP A 139 -42.95 -2.96 -3.74
N PRO A 140 -43.58 -1.78 -3.88
CA PRO A 140 -44.11 -1.02 -2.75
C PRO A 140 -45.35 -1.66 -2.10
N THR A 141 -45.93 -2.70 -2.72
CA THR A 141 -47.11 -3.40 -2.20
C THR A 141 -46.74 -4.58 -1.31
N LEU A 142 -45.49 -5.05 -1.37
CA LEU A 142 -44.95 -6.10 -0.53
C LEU A 142 -44.53 -5.53 0.83
N LYS A 143 -45.12 -6.05 1.91
CA LYS A 143 -44.86 -5.55 3.27
C LYS A 143 -44.58 -6.70 4.23
N PRO A 144 -43.73 -6.51 5.26
CA PRO A 144 -43.57 -7.49 6.33
C PRO A 144 -44.91 -7.80 6.99
N ASP A 145 -45.18 -9.08 7.25
CA ASP A 145 -46.41 -9.55 7.91
C ASP A 145 -46.32 -9.55 9.45
N GLY A 146 -45.16 -9.17 10.00
CA GLY A 146 -44.88 -9.19 11.43
C GLY A 146 -44.64 -10.58 12.03
N GLN A 147 -44.71 -11.64 11.23
CA GLN A 147 -44.53 -13.05 11.59
C GLN A 147 -43.31 -13.69 10.91
N GLY A 148 -42.43 -12.88 10.32
CA GLY A 148 -41.24 -13.35 9.59
C GLY A 148 -41.47 -13.64 8.12
N GLY A 149 -42.65 -13.29 7.59
CA GLY A 149 -42.98 -13.32 6.17
C GLY A 149 -43.31 -11.95 5.60
N TYR A 150 -43.78 -11.95 4.37
CA TYR A 150 -44.18 -10.78 3.62
C TYR A 150 -45.53 -11.05 2.96
N ILE A 151 -46.37 -10.03 2.90
CA ILE A 151 -47.72 -10.12 2.33
C ILE A 151 -47.96 -8.99 1.33
N ARG A 152 -48.79 -9.29 0.33
CA ARG A 152 -49.35 -8.28 -0.57
C ARG A 152 -50.75 -8.67 -1.06
N PRO A 153 -51.60 -7.69 -1.42
CA PRO A 153 -52.89 -7.97 -2.03
C PRO A 153 -52.72 -8.52 -3.45
N LEU A 154 -53.60 -9.45 -3.82
CA LEU A 154 -53.71 -10.09 -5.13
C LEU A 154 -55.16 -10.00 -5.62
N SER A 155 -55.37 -9.48 -6.83
CA SER A 155 -56.69 -9.46 -7.48
C SER A 155 -56.69 -10.36 -8.71
N TYR A 156 -57.72 -11.18 -8.86
CA TYR A 156 -57.88 -12.09 -9.99
C TYR A 156 -59.36 -12.31 -10.31
N SER A 157 -59.65 -12.90 -11.47
CA SER A 157 -61.00 -13.35 -11.80
C SER A 157 -61.03 -14.80 -12.23
N VAL A 158 -62.14 -15.47 -11.91
CA VAL A 158 -62.43 -16.85 -12.30
C VAL A 158 -63.60 -16.83 -13.27
N SER A 159 -63.42 -17.42 -14.45
CA SER A 159 -64.46 -17.53 -15.47
C SER A 159 -64.72 -18.98 -15.85
N GLN A 160 -65.97 -19.37 -16.07
CA GLN A 160 -66.30 -20.65 -16.70
C GLN A 160 -66.16 -20.58 -18.22
N THR A 161 -65.70 -21.66 -18.85
CA THR A 161 -65.72 -21.82 -20.31
C THR A 161 -67.16 -21.85 -20.85
N ASP A 162 -67.31 -21.63 -22.16
CA ASP A 162 -68.64 -21.69 -22.80
C ASP A 162 -69.37 -23.02 -22.57
N SER A 163 -68.61 -24.11 -22.52
CA SER A 163 -69.05 -25.48 -22.20
C SER A 163 -69.28 -25.74 -20.71
N GLY A 164 -68.88 -24.84 -19.80
CA GLY A 164 -69.07 -24.97 -18.35
C GLY A 164 -68.24 -26.08 -17.69
N ASP A 165 -67.34 -26.72 -18.44
CA ASP A 165 -66.55 -27.87 -18.03
C ASP A 165 -65.16 -27.51 -17.50
N LYS A 166 -64.74 -26.24 -17.59
CA LYS A 166 -63.43 -25.75 -17.15
C LYS A 166 -63.53 -24.34 -16.57
N LEU A 167 -62.59 -24.02 -15.69
CA LEU A 167 -62.34 -22.67 -15.19
C LEU A 167 -61.12 -22.05 -15.87
N VAL A 168 -61.20 -20.75 -16.13
CA VAL A 168 -60.14 -19.90 -16.68
C VAL A 168 -59.84 -18.81 -15.66
N ILE A 169 -58.57 -18.62 -15.36
CA ILE A 169 -58.10 -17.60 -14.42
C ILE A 169 -57.48 -16.44 -15.19
N ASN A 170 -57.93 -15.22 -14.88
CA ASN A 170 -57.28 -14.00 -15.35
C ASN A 170 -56.69 -13.27 -14.16
N VAL A 171 -55.38 -13.10 -14.18
CA VAL A 171 -54.60 -12.34 -13.20
C VAL A 171 -53.57 -11.51 -13.97
N ASP A 172 -53.24 -10.32 -13.47
CA ASP A 172 -52.01 -9.65 -13.91
C ASP A 172 -50.82 -10.36 -13.28
N SER A 173 -50.38 -11.45 -13.92
CA SER A 173 -49.34 -12.33 -13.39
C SER A 173 -48.00 -11.62 -13.24
N LYS A 174 -47.68 -10.63 -14.10
CA LYS A 174 -46.45 -9.84 -14.00
C LYS A 174 -46.49 -8.91 -12.78
N ALA A 175 -47.61 -8.22 -12.56
CA ALA A 175 -47.77 -7.42 -11.36
C ALA A 175 -47.84 -8.29 -10.10
N ALA A 176 -48.42 -9.48 -10.16
CA ALA A 176 -48.50 -10.41 -9.03
C ALA A 176 -47.14 -11.03 -8.66
N SER A 177 -46.24 -11.20 -9.63
CA SER A 177 -44.95 -11.87 -9.45
C SER A 177 -43.78 -10.92 -9.14
N SER A 178 -43.96 -9.60 -9.22
CA SER A 178 -42.90 -8.60 -8.97
C SER A 178 -42.24 -8.76 -7.59
N GLY A 179 -43.03 -8.97 -6.55
CA GLY A 179 -42.51 -9.14 -5.18
C GLY A 179 -41.78 -10.47 -4.94
N LEU A 180 -41.84 -11.41 -5.89
CA LEU A 180 -41.13 -12.69 -5.80
C LEU A 180 -39.70 -12.60 -6.38
N GLN A 181 -39.41 -11.57 -7.17
CA GLN A 181 -38.15 -11.48 -7.91
C GLN A 181 -36.93 -11.33 -7.00
N PRO A 182 -36.84 -10.35 -6.08
CA PRO A 182 -35.68 -10.25 -5.19
C PRO A 182 -35.42 -11.52 -4.38
N PRO A 183 -36.40 -12.10 -3.64
CA PRO A 183 -36.12 -13.30 -2.87
C PRO A 183 -35.70 -14.50 -3.74
N LEU A 184 -36.33 -14.68 -4.91
CA LEU A 184 -35.95 -15.79 -5.78
C LEU A 184 -34.54 -15.61 -6.36
N ALA A 185 -34.19 -14.39 -6.79
CA ALA A 185 -32.87 -14.06 -7.33
C ALA A 185 -31.76 -14.36 -6.30
N PHE A 186 -31.90 -13.84 -5.08
CA PHE A 186 -30.92 -14.08 -4.00
C PHE A 186 -30.89 -15.53 -3.53
N TYR A 187 -32.03 -16.20 -3.43
CA TYR A 187 -32.07 -17.59 -3.00
C TYR A 187 -31.35 -18.50 -4.00
N LEU A 188 -31.65 -18.34 -5.29
CA LEU A 188 -31.07 -19.17 -6.35
C LEU A 188 -29.60 -18.84 -6.60
N ALA A 189 -29.19 -17.57 -6.51
CA ALA A 189 -27.79 -17.16 -6.73
C ALA A 189 -26.85 -17.48 -5.56
N ALA A 190 -27.39 -17.84 -4.38
CA ALA A 190 -26.59 -18.10 -3.18
C ALA A 190 -25.33 -18.97 -3.36
N PRO A 191 -25.34 -20.15 -4.04
CA PRO A 191 -24.14 -20.95 -4.23
C PRO A 191 -23.07 -20.24 -5.06
N ASP A 192 -23.46 -19.52 -6.11
CA ASP A 192 -22.55 -18.79 -6.98
C ASP A 192 -21.94 -17.56 -6.28
N LEU A 193 -22.75 -16.87 -5.46
CA LEU A 193 -22.29 -15.75 -4.64
C LEU A 193 -21.31 -16.22 -3.56
N ALA A 194 -21.64 -17.31 -2.85
CA ALA A 194 -20.77 -17.89 -1.83
C ALA A 194 -19.42 -18.35 -2.44
N LYS A 195 -19.44 -18.91 -3.65
CA LYS A 195 -18.22 -19.28 -4.39
C LYS A 195 -17.37 -18.05 -4.73
N GLN A 196 -17.99 -16.99 -5.25
CA GLN A 196 -17.29 -15.74 -5.58
C GLN A 196 -16.66 -15.07 -4.36
N VAL A 197 -17.38 -14.99 -3.24
CA VAL A 197 -16.84 -14.47 -1.97
C VAL A 197 -15.67 -15.31 -1.48
N ALA A 198 -15.76 -16.65 -1.55
CA ALA A 198 -14.65 -17.52 -1.17
C ALA A 198 -13.40 -17.27 -2.04
N GLU A 199 -13.57 -17.07 -3.35
CA GLU A 199 -12.49 -16.74 -4.27
C GLU A 199 -11.87 -15.37 -3.98
N ILE A 200 -12.68 -14.32 -3.75
CA ILE A 200 -12.23 -12.97 -3.38
C ILE A 200 -11.42 -13.01 -2.07
N ARG A 201 -11.94 -13.67 -1.03
CA ARG A 201 -11.26 -13.79 0.26
C ARG A 201 -9.96 -14.58 0.14
N GLN A 202 -9.93 -15.65 -0.65
CA GLN A 202 -8.71 -16.40 -0.91
C GLN A 202 -7.65 -15.54 -1.62
N GLN A 203 -8.05 -14.78 -2.64
CA GLN A 203 -7.15 -13.87 -3.36
C GLN A 203 -6.63 -12.76 -2.46
N THR A 204 -7.50 -12.16 -1.64
CA THR A 204 -7.13 -11.11 -0.68
C THR A 204 -6.13 -11.64 0.35
N ALA A 205 -6.39 -12.81 0.94
CA ALA A 205 -5.46 -13.43 1.90
C ALA A 205 -4.11 -13.79 1.25
N ALA A 206 -4.12 -14.28 0.01
CA ALA A 206 -2.89 -14.57 -0.74
C ALA A 206 -2.10 -13.29 -1.05
N GLU A 207 -2.78 -12.21 -1.42
CA GLU A 207 -2.15 -10.91 -1.67
C GLU A 207 -1.59 -10.29 -0.38
N GLU A 208 -2.32 -10.34 0.73
CA GLU A 208 -1.82 -9.91 2.04
C GLU A 208 -0.56 -10.68 2.44
N THR A 209 -0.56 -12.02 2.25
CA THR A 209 0.61 -12.85 2.50
C THR A 209 1.79 -12.43 1.62
N ARG A 210 1.55 -12.22 0.32
CA ARG A 210 2.57 -11.75 -0.63
C ARG A 210 3.14 -10.38 -0.23
N GLN A 211 2.29 -9.45 0.19
CA GLN A 211 2.71 -8.12 0.65
C GLN A 211 3.55 -8.19 1.94
N GLN A 212 3.15 -9.05 2.88
CA GLN A 212 3.94 -9.31 4.08
C GLN A 212 5.32 -9.86 3.74
N GLU A 213 5.41 -10.85 2.85
CA GLU A 213 6.69 -11.41 2.38
C GLU A 213 7.56 -10.36 1.71
N LEU A 214 6.99 -9.54 0.81
CA LEU A 214 7.72 -8.46 0.14
C LEU A 214 8.25 -7.42 1.14
N SER A 215 7.44 -7.03 2.13
CA SER A 215 7.86 -6.10 3.18
C SER A 215 9.00 -6.66 4.04
N ALA A 216 8.97 -7.96 4.35
CA ALA A 216 10.02 -8.63 5.11
C ALA A 216 11.33 -8.74 4.31
N LEU A 217 11.23 -9.02 3.00
CA LEU A 217 12.37 -9.04 2.10
C LEU A 217 13.01 -7.64 1.96
N ASP A 218 12.19 -6.59 1.85
CA ASP A 218 12.69 -5.22 1.75
C ASP A 218 13.42 -4.79 3.04
N GLN A 219 12.85 -5.10 4.22
CA GLN A 219 13.53 -4.88 5.50
C GLN A 219 14.86 -5.64 5.59
N THR A 220 14.89 -6.90 5.15
CA THR A 220 16.11 -7.72 5.15
C THR A 220 17.18 -7.12 4.24
N ARG A 221 16.78 -6.68 3.03
CA ARG A 221 17.67 -6.01 2.08
C ARG A 221 18.26 -4.72 2.65
N LEU A 222 17.43 -3.90 3.31
CA LEU A 222 17.88 -2.65 3.90
C LEU A 222 18.83 -2.89 5.09
N GLN A 223 18.57 -3.89 5.93
CA GLN A 223 19.49 -4.28 7.00
C GLN A 223 20.86 -4.72 6.46
N ALA A 224 20.88 -5.55 5.41
CA ALA A 224 22.14 -5.97 4.77
C ALA A 224 22.92 -4.78 4.19
N ARG A 225 22.22 -3.78 3.62
CA ARG A 225 22.85 -2.51 3.18
C ARG A 225 23.46 -1.75 4.36
N ILE A 226 22.76 -1.64 5.49
CA ILE A 226 23.28 -0.97 6.68
C ILE A 226 24.55 -1.66 7.20
N GLU A 227 24.61 -2.99 7.18
CA GLU A 227 25.81 -3.74 7.59
C GLU A 227 27.02 -3.44 6.71
N LEU A 228 26.81 -3.37 5.39
CA LEU A 228 27.84 -2.96 4.45
C LEU A 228 28.30 -1.53 4.73
N LEU A 229 27.36 -0.59 4.84
CA LEU A 229 27.65 0.83 5.13
C LEU A 229 28.42 1.01 6.44
N ARG A 230 28.08 0.24 7.49
CA ARG A 230 28.81 0.25 8.77
C ARG A 230 30.27 -0.18 8.60
N THR A 231 30.51 -1.18 7.76
CA THR A 231 31.87 -1.66 7.48
C THR A 231 32.68 -0.60 6.75
N GLU A 232 32.11 0.03 5.72
CA GLU A 232 32.75 1.10 4.96
C GLU A 232 33.01 2.34 5.82
N ASN A 233 32.04 2.72 6.66
CA ASN A 233 32.16 3.85 7.58
C ASN A 233 33.30 3.62 8.58
N LYS A 234 33.36 2.42 9.17
CA LYS A 234 34.46 2.03 10.06
C LYS A 234 35.81 2.17 9.36
N GLN A 235 35.93 1.66 8.13
CA GLN A 235 37.17 1.79 7.36
C GLN A 235 37.54 3.25 7.08
N ALA A 236 36.56 4.11 6.77
CA ALA A 236 36.78 5.53 6.56
C ALA A 236 37.31 6.21 7.83
N HIS A 237 36.72 5.92 9.00
CA HIS A 237 37.20 6.43 10.29
C HIS A 237 38.60 5.93 10.65
N ASP A 238 38.90 4.66 10.40
CA ASP A 238 40.24 4.11 10.61
C ASP A 238 41.28 4.82 9.74
N ASN A 239 40.92 5.14 8.49
CA ASN A 239 41.78 5.90 7.59
C ASN A 239 41.98 7.35 8.05
N LEU A 240 40.93 8.01 8.55
CA LEU A 240 41.03 9.35 9.14
C LEU A 240 41.93 9.33 10.38
N ASN A 241 41.79 8.34 11.25
CA ASN A 241 42.63 8.19 12.44
C ASN A 241 44.09 7.96 12.07
N LYS A 242 44.37 7.12 11.07
CA LYS A 242 45.73 6.94 10.53
C LYS A 242 46.29 8.24 9.97
N ALA A 243 45.49 8.98 9.20
CA ALA A 243 45.91 10.27 8.65
C ALA A 243 46.24 11.28 9.76
N TRP A 244 45.40 11.35 10.80
CA TRP A 244 45.64 12.19 11.98
C TRP A 244 46.93 11.80 12.71
N GLN A 245 47.14 10.50 12.96
CA GLN A 245 48.34 10.00 13.65
C GLN A 245 49.62 10.22 12.85
N ALA A 246 49.55 10.25 11.52
CA ALA A 246 50.69 10.52 10.65
C ALA A 246 51.12 11.99 10.63
N LEU A 247 50.31 12.92 11.16
CA LEU A 247 50.67 14.33 11.21
C LEU A 247 51.81 14.61 12.21
N PRO A 248 52.64 15.64 11.97
CA PRO A 248 53.60 16.11 12.97
C PRO A 248 52.90 16.50 14.29
N ALA A 249 53.51 16.18 15.44
CA ALA A 249 52.91 16.42 16.76
C ALA A 249 52.51 17.89 16.99
N ALA A 250 53.30 18.85 16.50
CA ALA A 250 52.98 20.27 16.58
C ALA A 250 51.73 20.64 15.76
N ALA A 251 51.57 20.07 14.56
CA ALA A 251 50.39 20.25 13.72
C ALA A 251 49.15 19.61 14.38
N GLN A 252 49.28 18.40 14.94
CA GLN A 252 48.19 17.75 15.69
C GLN A 252 47.72 18.61 16.88
N ALA A 253 48.65 19.21 17.62
CA ALA A 253 48.31 20.08 18.73
C ALA A 253 47.56 21.34 18.25
N SER A 254 48.04 21.97 17.18
CA SER A 254 47.43 23.18 16.61
C SER A 254 46.06 22.93 15.98
N LEU A 255 45.83 21.75 15.39
CA LEU A 255 44.59 21.42 14.67
C LEU A 255 43.53 20.73 15.54
N ARG A 256 43.85 20.42 16.80
CA ARG A 256 42.99 19.61 17.69
C ARG A 256 41.59 20.20 17.87
N ASP A 257 41.51 21.50 18.13
CA ASP A 257 40.23 22.16 18.39
C ASP A 257 39.37 22.24 17.14
N ALA A 258 39.98 22.55 15.99
CA ALA A 258 39.31 22.53 14.69
C ALA A 258 38.79 21.12 14.36
N GLN A 259 39.58 20.08 14.60
CA GLN A 259 39.16 18.70 14.38
C GLN A 259 37.98 18.30 15.30
N ASN A 260 38.01 18.71 16.57
CA ASN A 260 36.92 18.48 17.50
C ASN A 260 35.63 19.22 17.10
N GLN A 261 35.75 20.46 16.63
CA GLN A 261 34.63 21.23 16.14
C GLN A 261 34.03 20.58 14.88
N TRP A 262 34.86 20.19 13.92
CA TRP A 262 34.43 19.49 12.72
C TRP A 262 33.67 18.19 13.06
N ASN A 263 34.18 17.39 14.01
CA ASN A 263 33.50 16.17 14.48
C ASN A 263 32.08 16.46 14.99
N ARG A 264 31.89 17.53 15.78
CA ARG A 264 30.56 17.91 16.30
C ARG A 264 29.62 18.37 15.20
N VAL A 265 30.12 19.22 14.31
CA VAL A 265 29.34 19.75 13.18
C VAL A 265 28.89 18.61 12.27
N ARG A 266 29.82 17.74 11.85
CA ARG A 266 29.54 16.55 11.04
C ARG A 266 28.44 15.68 11.67
N ALA A 267 28.59 15.31 12.94
CA ALA A 267 27.64 14.46 13.63
C ALA A 267 26.22 15.08 13.65
N SER A 268 26.12 16.38 13.92
CA SER A 268 24.83 17.09 13.92
C SER A 268 24.22 17.21 12.53
N GLN A 269 25.03 17.48 11.50
CA GLN A 269 24.56 17.65 10.12
C GLN A 269 24.06 16.33 9.54
N CYS A 270 24.80 15.24 9.73
CA CYS A 270 24.38 13.94 9.23
C CYS A 270 23.12 13.41 9.95
N ALA A 271 22.97 13.70 11.25
CA ALA A 271 21.74 13.39 11.98
C ALA A 271 20.54 14.23 11.54
N TYR A 272 20.77 15.48 11.13
CA TYR A 272 19.72 16.35 10.59
C TYR A 272 19.29 15.89 9.19
N GLN A 273 20.25 15.68 8.28
CA GLN A 273 19.98 15.30 6.88
C GLN A 273 19.19 13.99 6.82
N SER A 274 19.60 12.97 7.58
CA SER A 274 18.90 11.68 7.53
C SER A 274 17.43 11.78 7.95
N LYS A 275 17.13 12.61 8.97
CA LYS A 275 15.75 12.85 9.43
C LYS A 275 14.94 13.73 8.48
N ALA A 276 15.60 14.59 7.71
CA ALA A 276 14.95 15.42 6.70
C ALA A 276 14.55 14.60 5.46
N ASP A 277 15.38 13.62 5.09
CA ASP A 277 15.26 12.89 3.84
C ASP A 277 14.50 11.56 3.96
N ALA A 278 14.32 11.02 5.18
CA ALA A 278 13.60 9.77 5.41
C ALA A 278 12.75 9.78 6.69
N THR A 279 11.60 9.10 6.65
CA THR A 279 10.74 8.84 7.82
C THR A 279 10.95 7.45 8.42
N ASP A 280 11.40 6.48 7.61
CA ASP A 280 11.69 5.12 8.07
C ASP A 280 13.00 5.10 8.90
N PRO A 281 13.02 4.50 10.10
CA PRO A 281 14.21 4.48 10.96
C PRO A 281 15.43 3.76 10.38
N LEU A 282 15.24 2.71 9.58
CA LEU A 282 16.36 1.99 8.96
C LEU A 282 16.96 2.82 7.82
N GLU A 283 16.12 3.46 7.01
CA GLU A 283 16.60 4.36 5.95
C GLU A 283 17.29 5.60 6.54
N GLN A 284 16.79 6.15 7.64
CA GLN A 284 17.47 7.22 8.39
C GLN A 284 18.87 6.79 8.85
N GLU A 285 19.04 5.56 9.33
CA GLU A 285 20.36 5.06 9.75
C GLU A 285 21.29 4.90 8.54
N ALA A 286 20.80 4.35 7.42
CA ALA A 286 21.58 4.21 6.19
C ALA A 286 22.09 5.57 5.69
N LEU A 287 21.20 6.55 5.54
CA LEU A 287 21.54 7.91 5.08
C LEU A 287 22.50 8.62 6.03
N ARG A 288 22.33 8.43 7.36
CA ARG A 288 23.23 8.99 8.36
C ARG A 288 24.65 8.44 8.20
N ILE A 289 24.78 7.13 8.01
CA ILE A 289 26.09 6.48 7.82
C ILE A 289 26.73 6.93 6.51
N GLU A 290 25.97 7.01 5.42
CA GLU A 290 26.46 7.48 4.12
C GLU A 290 26.99 8.91 4.18
N CYS A 291 26.23 9.82 4.81
CA CYS A 291 26.68 11.18 5.08
C CYS A 291 28.00 11.16 5.86
N ASP A 292 28.04 10.44 6.99
CA ASP A 292 29.21 10.42 7.86
C ASP A 292 30.46 9.87 7.13
N THR A 293 30.29 8.81 6.34
CA THR A 293 31.36 8.24 5.50
C THR A 293 31.90 9.25 4.48
N ARG A 294 31.01 9.95 3.75
CA ARG A 294 31.40 10.97 2.77
C ARG A 294 32.19 12.10 3.43
N GLU A 295 31.67 12.63 4.53
CA GLU A 295 32.32 13.73 5.25
C GLU A 295 33.70 13.31 5.78
N VAL A 296 33.82 12.10 6.33
CA VAL A 296 35.09 11.55 6.82
C VAL A 296 36.10 11.38 5.68
N GLN A 297 35.69 10.86 4.53
CA GLN A 297 36.56 10.71 3.37
C GLN A 297 37.06 12.06 2.84
N GLN A 298 36.19 13.08 2.80
CA GLN A 298 36.55 14.44 2.39
C GLN A 298 37.46 15.14 3.40
N ARG A 299 37.36 14.81 4.69
CA ARG A 299 38.21 15.42 5.73
C ARG A 299 39.67 14.99 5.62
N ILE A 300 39.96 13.78 5.15
CA ILE A 300 41.32 13.24 5.05
C ILE A 300 42.27 14.14 4.22
N PRO A 301 41.96 14.51 2.97
CA PRO A 301 42.82 15.42 2.20
C PRO A 301 42.88 16.82 2.83
N ASN A 302 41.77 17.35 3.35
CA ASN A 302 41.76 18.67 4.00
C ASN A 302 42.70 18.71 5.22
N LEU A 303 42.67 17.66 6.03
CA LEU A 303 43.52 17.54 7.21
C LEU A 303 45.01 17.50 6.84
N LYS A 304 45.36 16.82 5.73
CA LYS A 304 46.74 16.79 5.22
C LYS A 304 47.18 18.18 4.76
N GLN A 305 46.33 18.86 3.99
CA GLN A 305 46.62 20.21 3.51
C GLN A 305 46.81 21.20 4.67
N GLU A 306 45.90 21.20 5.65
CA GLU A 306 45.99 22.04 6.85
C GLU A 306 47.31 21.84 7.62
N ALA A 307 47.79 20.59 7.69
CA ALA A 307 49.05 20.28 8.35
C ALA A 307 50.29 20.70 7.54
N GLU A 308 50.22 20.59 6.21
CA GLU A 308 51.26 21.08 5.29
C GLU A 308 51.37 22.61 5.37
N ASP A 309 50.23 23.31 5.33
CA ASP A 309 50.15 24.77 5.45
C ASP A 309 50.72 25.25 6.79
N TYR A 310 50.35 24.59 7.90
CA TYR A 310 50.92 24.86 9.21
C TYR A 310 52.45 24.73 9.20
N THR A 311 52.96 23.62 8.64
CA THR A 311 54.41 23.36 8.61
C THR A 311 55.14 24.37 7.73
N GLY A 312 54.55 24.76 6.59
CA GLY A 312 55.09 25.78 5.70
C GLY A 312 55.17 27.15 6.36
N ASN A 313 54.13 27.56 7.09
CA ASN A 313 54.11 28.81 7.84
C ASN A 313 55.18 28.85 8.93
N GLN A 314 55.34 27.76 9.70
CA GLN A 314 56.39 27.67 10.72
C GLN A 314 57.79 27.82 10.12
N LEU A 315 58.05 27.23 8.96
CA LEU A 315 59.31 27.36 8.24
C LEU A 315 59.54 28.77 7.70
N ALA A 316 58.50 29.42 7.16
CA ALA A 316 58.58 30.79 6.67
C ALA A 316 58.92 31.76 7.82
N GLU A 317 58.23 31.65 8.95
CA GLU A 317 58.50 32.45 10.14
C GLU A 317 59.91 32.21 10.71
N ALA A 318 60.34 30.95 10.80
CA ALA A 318 61.69 30.62 11.25
C ALA A 318 62.76 31.17 10.30
N THR A 319 62.50 31.14 8.99
CA THR A 319 63.39 31.70 7.96
C THR A 319 63.52 33.21 8.13
N GLN A 320 62.41 33.92 8.27
CA GLN A 320 62.42 35.38 8.51
C GLN A 320 63.14 35.72 9.81
N ARG A 321 62.89 34.99 10.90
CA ARG A 321 63.57 35.18 12.20
C ARG A 321 65.08 34.97 12.09
N ALA A 322 65.53 33.95 11.35
CA ALA A 322 66.95 33.67 11.13
C ALA A 322 67.62 34.76 10.27
N GLN A 323 66.97 35.18 9.18
CA GLN A 323 67.48 36.25 8.31
C GLN A 323 67.60 37.58 9.06
N ALA A 324 66.59 37.95 9.83
CA ALA A 324 66.61 39.16 10.64
C ALA A 324 67.74 39.14 11.68
N ALA A 325 67.91 38.02 12.40
CA ALA A 325 68.99 37.84 13.36
C ALA A 325 70.39 37.94 12.73
N GLN A 326 70.58 37.35 11.55
CA GLN A 326 71.83 37.46 10.81
C GLN A 326 72.09 38.88 10.29
N GLN A 327 71.06 39.60 9.85
CA GLN A 327 71.21 40.99 9.43
C GLN A 327 71.59 41.89 10.61
N GLU A 328 70.92 41.70 11.76
CA GLU A 328 71.27 42.40 13.00
C GLU A 328 72.73 42.15 13.37
N LEU A 329 73.18 40.89 13.35
CA LEU A 329 74.57 40.54 13.61
C LEU A 329 75.54 41.25 12.65
N ARG A 330 75.25 41.25 11.35
CA ARG A 330 76.08 41.94 10.34
C ARG A 330 76.16 43.43 10.64
N ASN A 331 75.04 44.07 10.96
CA ASN A 331 75.00 45.50 11.29
C ASN A 331 75.85 45.80 12.54
N VAL A 332 75.72 44.98 13.60
CA VAL A 332 76.53 45.13 14.82
C VAL A 332 78.01 44.94 14.51
N TRP A 333 78.39 43.89 13.78
CA TRP A 333 79.77 43.67 13.37
C TRP A 333 80.33 44.85 12.58
N GLN A 334 79.56 45.41 11.64
CA GLN A 334 79.97 46.60 10.89
C GLN A 334 80.24 47.80 11.80
N SER A 335 79.46 47.98 12.86
CA SER A 335 79.65 49.06 13.84
C SER A 335 80.83 48.87 14.81
N VAL A 336 81.44 47.68 14.87
CA VAL A 336 82.64 47.47 15.71
C VAL A 336 83.82 48.27 15.11
N PRO A 337 84.60 49.03 15.93
CA PRO A 337 85.80 49.74 15.48
C PRO A 337 86.84 48.84 14.79
N ALA A 338 87.65 49.40 13.88
CA ALA A 338 88.58 48.63 13.05
C ALA A 338 89.73 48.00 13.86
N ASP A 339 90.28 48.75 14.80
CA ASP A 339 91.29 48.30 15.75
C ASP A 339 90.78 47.13 16.62
N VAL A 340 89.52 47.20 17.07
CA VAL A 340 88.88 46.09 17.80
C VAL A 340 88.65 44.89 16.88
N LYS A 341 88.22 45.10 15.63
CA LYS A 341 88.07 44.02 14.63
C LYS A 341 89.38 43.28 14.37
N ASP A 342 90.52 43.97 14.37
CA ASP A 342 91.83 43.33 14.20
C ASP A 342 92.16 42.38 15.37
N ILE A 343 91.67 42.70 16.58
CA ILE A 343 91.84 41.86 17.77
C ILE A 343 90.89 40.65 17.74
N ILE A 344 89.61 40.86 17.45
CA ILE A 344 88.57 39.82 17.62
C ILE A 344 88.15 39.13 16.31
N GLY A 345 88.73 39.51 15.18
CA GLY A 345 88.33 39.04 13.85
C GLY A 345 88.49 37.53 13.66
N GLN A 346 89.60 36.97 14.14
CA GLN A 346 89.85 35.53 14.07
C GLN A 346 88.85 34.74 14.93
N ASP A 347 88.50 35.26 16.10
CA ASP A 347 87.50 34.67 17.00
C ASP A 347 86.10 34.72 16.37
N TYR A 348 85.76 35.84 15.72
CA TYR A 348 84.50 35.96 14.99
C TYR A 348 84.39 34.94 13.84
N GLN A 349 85.46 34.76 13.06
CA GLN A 349 85.47 33.76 11.97
C GLN A 349 85.37 32.32 12.50
N SER A 350 86.10 32.01 13.58
CA SER A 350 86.06 30.70 14.22
C SER A 350 84.69 30.40 14.84
N TRP A 351 84.06 31.42 15.44
CA TRP A 351 82.68 31.33 15.90
C TRP A 351 81.71 31.08 14.73
N SER A 352 81.84 31.80 13.62
CA SER A 352 80.95 31.65 12.46
C SER A 352 80.99 30.21 11.91
N ALA A 353 82.18 29.63 11.77
CA ALA A 353 82.35 28.25 11.32
C ALA A 353 81.76 27.23 12.32
N SER A 354 82.03 27.41 13.61
CA SER A 354 81.54 26.50 14.65
C SER A 354 80.02 26.59 14.84
N SER A 355 79.43 27.78 14.77
CA SER A 355 77.98 28.00 14.80
C SER A 355 77.28 27.34 13.61
N ALA A 356 77.83 27.48 12.40
CA ALA A 356 77.27 26.82 11.22
C ALA A 356 77.27 25.29 11.37
N ALA A 357 78.36 24.69 11.86
CA ALA A 357 78.44 23.26 12.14
C ALA A 357 77.46 22.82 13.23
N LYS A 358 77.37 23.58 14.33
CA LYS A 358 76.43 23.34 15.44
C LYS A 358 74.98 23.34 14.95
N CYS A 359 74.59 24.32 14.15
CA CYS A 359 73.22 24.41 13.65
C CYS A 359 72.89 23.39 12.56
N ALA A 360 73.88 22.96 11.77
CA ALA A 360 73.72 21.81 10.89
C ALA A 360 73.48 20.52 11.70
N GLN A 361 74.23 20.30 12.78
CA GLN A 361 74.07 19.17 13.67
C GLN A 361 72.72 19.18 14.38
N ALA A 362 72.24 20.34 14.83
CA ALA A 362 70.90 20.49 15.41
C ALA A 362 69.80 20.05 14.43
N GLY A 363 69.93 20.40 13.14
CA GLY A 363 69.00 19.94 12.10
C GLY A 363 69.04 18.43 11.87
N GLN A 364 70.22 17.81 11.95
CA GLN A 364 70.36 16.35 11.83
C GLN A 364 69.74 15.61 13.03
N GLN A 365 69.97 16.11 14.24
CA GLN A 365 69.41 15.54 15.48
C GLN A 365 67.88 15.61 15.52
N ALA A 366 67.28 16.59 14.85
CA ALA A 366 65.83 16.74 14.73
C ALA A 366 65.17 15.84 13.66
N GLY A 367 65.92 14.91 13.04
CA GLY A 367 65.37 13.87 12.16
C GLY A 367 65.23 14.24 10.68
N GLY A 368 65.82 15.35 10.23
CA GLY A 368 65.77 15.78 8.83
C GLY A 368 64.42 16.35 8.39
N GLY A 369 64.22 16.53 7.07
CA GLY A 369 63.00 17.12 6.50
C GLY A 369 62.66 18.50 7.08
N ASN A 370 61.37 18.78 7.24
CA ASN A 370 60.89 20.06 7.78
C ASN A 370 61.29 20.29 9.25
N SER A 371 61.28 19.23 10.08
CA SER A 371 61.72 19.32 11.48
C SER A 371 63.21 19.68 11.60
N GLY A 372 64.06 19.08 10.77
CA GLY A 372 65.48 19.40 10.70
C GLY A 372 65.75 20.80 10.17
N GLN A 373 64.98 21.24 9.16
CA GLN A 373 65.09 22.60 8.63
C GLN A 373 64.67 23.64 9.69
N LEU A 374 63.57 23.40 10.41
CA LEU A 374 63.11 24.28 11.48
C LEU A 374 64.16 24.40 12.59
N ALA A 375 64.67 23.28 13.11
CA ALA A 375 65.68 23.26 14.17
C ALA A 375 66.98 23.99 13.76
N ARG A 376 67.41 23.83 12.51
CA ARG A 376 68.58 24.54 11.97
C ARG A 376 68.35 26.05 11.92
N LEU A 377 67.19 26.50 11.44
CA LEU A 377 66.84 27.92 11.35
C LEU A 377 66.75 28.56 12.73
N GLU A 378 66.11 27.88 13.69
CA GLU A 378 65.99 28.37 15.07
C GLU A 378 67.36 28.46 15.77
N CYS A 379 68.22 27.45 15.60
CA CYS A 379 69.60 27.52 16.07
C CYS A 379 70.36 28.70 15.44
N THR A 380 70.23 28.88 14.13
CA THR A 380 70.91 29.97 13.40
C THR A 380 70.49 31.33 13.95
N ALA A 381 69.19 31.53 14.19
CA ALA A 381 68.68 32.75 14.78
C ALA A 381 69.19 32.98 16.21
N ALA A 382 69.25 31.92 17.02
CA ALA A 382 69.73 31.99 18.40
C ALA A 382 71.22 32.33 18.49
N GLU A 383 72.06 31.64 17.71
CA GLU A 383 73.51 31.89 17.66
C GLU A 383 73.81 33.31 17.18
N ALA A 384 73.17 33.76 16.09
CA ALA A 384 73.38 35.09 15.56
C ALA A 384 73.00 36.19 16.57
N ARG A 385 71.87 36.06 17.26
CA ARG A 385 71.47 36.99 18.34
C ARG A 385 72.42 36.96 19.51
N SER A 386 72.91 35.78 19.90
CA SER A 386 73.87 35.64 20.99
C SER A 386 75.17 36.40 20.67
N LYS A 387 75.72 36.18 19.46
CA LYS A 387 76.94 36.87 19.04
C LYS A 387 76.73 38.36 18.84
N ALA A 388 75.57 38.79 18.34
CA ALA A 388 75.26 40.21 18.21
C ALA A 388 75.24 40.91 19.58
N ARG A 389 74.72 40.26 20.63
CA ARG A 389 74.76 40.80 22.00
C ARG A 389 76.18 40.90 22.54
N GLU A 390 77.01 39.89 22.32
CA GLU A 390 78.43 39.94 22.69
C GLU A 390 79.14 41.10 21.99
N LEU A 391 78.92 41.25 20.67
CA LEU A 391 79.58 42.27 19.86
C LEU A 391 79.19 43.70 20.24
N ARG A 392 77.94 43.93 20.68
CA ARG A 392 77.51 45.25 21.20
C ARG A 392 78.33 45.76 22.37
N GLY A 393 78.93 44.86 23.16
CA GLY A 393 79.85 45.22 24.23
C GLY A 393 81.11 45.95 23.74
N TYR A 394 81.51 45.73 22.48
CA TYR A 394 82.66 46.36 21.84
C TYR A 394 82.31 47.63 21.04
N VAL A 395 81.02 47.94 20.88
CA VAL A 395 80.53 49.14 20.17
C VAL A 395 80.31 50.31 21.14
N SER A 396 80.20 50.03 22.45
CA SER A 396 79.77 50.99 23.48
C SER A 396 80.92 51.49 24.38
N GLN A 397 82.17 51.41 23.91
CA GLN A 397 83.34 52.06 24.51
C GLN A 397 83.78 53.21 23.59
#